data_AF-A0A1A8ETT1-F1
#
_entry.id   AF-A0A1A8ETT1-F1
#
_cell.length_a   1.000
_cell.length_b   1.000
_cell.length_c   1.000
_cell.angle_alpha   90.00
_cell.angle_beta   90.00
_cell.angle_gamma   90.00
#
_symmetry.space_group_name_H-M   'P 1'
#
loop_
_entity.id
_entity.type
_entity.pdbx_description
1 polymer ?
#
loop_
_entity_poly.entity_id
_entity_poly.type
_entity_poly.pdbx_seq_one_letter_code
_entity_poly.pdbx_strand_id
1 'polypeptide(L)'
;QPFICCMSSCLLSDIRVKSLSVKRLSPISPPTMASDLMEIDDSLYSRQRYVLGDRAMHQMAQSSVFLSGMGAMGVEIAKNIALAGVKSVTLHDTKLCETWDLGSNFFIRRDDVSSQRRRVEAVSPRVAELNPYVQVDTSSLPLDDNTDLSFLRKYQCVILTEASLSLQKRVNKFCHSQQPPVRFICCDAYGICVRVFCDFGEEFEVSDPTGEEPKEIFIQSITQDNPGVVTCMDNHPHGLQTGQSVLFREVGGMLQLNGSTRQITVRSPHSFEIGDTSQLQTYTHGGFVVLLKTSKTYTFGTLEQQLCDPQVLIPDFSKPEAPLQIHAAMLALDRFQEQLCRLPNVGCLQDADTLLKLTEEVNTTLKNKAPVNSELVRCLSRTARGTLPPLAAAVGGIASQEVLKAITGKFAPLQQWFYLDTLELVRPLQSLPSEEFFPRGDRYDGLRACIGESMCLDLHKLRVFMVGCGAIGCEMLKNFALLGVGLASSSGEVCITDPDLIEKSNLNRQFLF
;
A
#
# COMPACT_ATOMS: atom_id res chain seq x y z
N GLN A 1 31.66 38.10 -40.56
CA GLN A 1 32.32 37.17 -41.49
C GLN A 1 32.10 35.75 -40.97
N PRO A 2 31.78 34.80 -41.86
CA PRO A 2 30.93 33.65 -41.61
C PRO A 2 31.68 32.32 -41.84
N PHE A 3 30.96 31.20 -41.77
CA PHE A 3 31.05 29.95 -42.57
C PHE A 3 30.45 28.83 -41.69
N ILE A 4 29.19 28.38 -41.80
CA ILE A 4 28.31 27.92 -42.92
C ILE A 4 28.76 26.61 -43.58
N CYS A 5 27.76 25.72 -43.70
CA CYS A 5 27.58 24.54 -44.58
C CYS A 5 28.35 23.27 -44.26
N CYS A 6 27.83 22.08 -44.56
CA CYS A 6 26.55 21.64 -45.10
C CYS A 6 26.54 20.11 -44.97
N MET A 7 25.37 19.48 -44.79
CA MET A 7 24.91 18.39 -45.66
C MET A 7 23.50 17.96 -45.24
N SER A 8 22.54 18.35 -46.07
CA SER A 8 21.24 17.71 -46.21
C SER A 8 21.32 16.62 -47.28
N SER A 9 20.31 15.74 -47.25
CA SER A 9 19.81 14.85 -48.31
C SER A 9 20.69 13.70 -48.81
N CYS A 10 20.22 12.47 -48.58
CA CYS A 10 19.90 11.50 -49.64
C CYS A 10 19.52 10.15 -49.01
N LEU A 11 18.27 9.70 -49.22
CA LEU A 11 17.91 8.35 -49.71
C LEU A 11 16.41 8.09 -49.48
N LEU A 12 15.63 8.60 -50.43
CA LEU A 12 14.36 8.02 -50.87
C LEU A 12 14.69 7.23 -52.15
N SER A 13 14.61 5.90 -52.11
CA SER A 13 14.34 5.05 -53.29
C SER A 13 14.37 3.57 -52.89
N ASP A 14 13.20 2.95 -52.78
CA ASP A 14 12.84 1.73 -53.54
C ASP A 14 11.58 1.07 -52.95
N ILE A 15 10.42 1.61 -53.30
CA ILE A 15 9.15 0.89 -53.20
C ILE A 15 8.98 0.11 -54.51
N ARG A 16 9.29 -1.19 -54.49
CA ARG A 16 8.84 -2.13 -55.52
C ARG A 16 7.48 -2.70 -55.13
N VAL A 17 6.45 -2.22 -55.81
CA VAL A 17 5.11 -2.83 -55.83
C VAL A 17 5.21 -4.17 -56.56
N LYS A 18 5.05 -5.28 -55.82
CA LYS A 18 4.71 -6.59 -56.40
C LYS A 18 3.26 -6.91 -56.05
N SER A 19 2.41 -6.87 -57.06
CA SER A 19 1.07 -7.44 -57.02
C SER A 19 1.17 -8.96 -56.79
N LEU A 20 0.53 -9.46 -55.73
CA LEU A 20 0.37 -10.89 -55.50
C LEU A 20 -1.12 -11.23 -55.42
N SER A 21 -1.46 -12.16 -56.31
CA SER A 21 -2.75 -12.74 -56.62
C SER A 21 -3.41 -13.41 -55.42
N VAL A 22 -4.72 -13.23 -55.30
CA VAL A 22 -5.58 -13.90 -54.31
C VAL A 22 -5.56 -15.42 -54.55
N LYS A 23 -4.92 -16.17 -53.66
CA LYS A 23 -5.13 -17.62 -53.52
C LYS A 23 -5.95 -17.89 -52.27
N ARG A 24 -7.13 -18.49 -52.45
CA ARG A 24 -7.93 -19.08 -51.37
C ARG A 24 -7.14 -20.23 -50.73
N LEU A 25 -6.92 -20.16 -49.43
CA LEU A 25 -6.43 -21.26 -48.59
C LEU A 25 -7.50 -21.62 -47.56
N SER A 26 -7.67 -22.93 -47.39
CA SER A 26 -8.59 -23.67 -46.52
C SER A 26 -8.43 -23.36 -45.01
N PRO A 27 -9.43 -23.66 -44.16
CA PRO A 27 -9.45 -23.20 -42.78
C PRO A 27 -8.37 -23.89 -41.94
N ILE A 28 -7.53 -23.06 -41.32
CA ILE A 28 -6.50 -23.44 -40.35
C ILE A 28 -7.19 -23.64 -39.00
N SER A 29 -6.98 -24.81 -38.39
CA SER A 29 -7.37 -25.15 -37.02
C SER A 29 -6.86 -24.11 -36.00
N PRO A 30 -7.60 -23.84 -34.91
CA PRO A 30 -7.23 -22.79 -33.96
C PRO A 30 -5.83 -23.06 -33.36
N PRO A 31 -5.00 -22.02 -33.19
CA PRO A 31 -3.71 -22.19 -32.56
C PRO A 31 -3.91 -22.60 -31.10
N THR A 32 -3.19 -23.64 -30.70
CA THR A 32 -2.98 -24.01 -29.30
C THR A 32 -2.45 -22.77 -28.58
N MET A 33 -3.20 -22.32 -27.56
CA MET A 33 -2.82 -21.23 -26.66
C MET A 33 -1.54 -21.61 -25.91
N ALA A 34 -0.38 -21.31 -26.50
CA ALA A 34 0.82 -21.11 -25.71
C ALA A 34 0.61 -19.80 -24.95
N SER A 35 0.54 -19.88 -23.63
CA SER A 35 0.54 -18.71 -22.77
C SER A 35 1.82 -17.92 -23.03
N ASP A 36 1.71 -16.73 -23.61
CA ASP A 36 2.75 -15.71 -23.51
C ASP A 36 2.87 -15.35 -22.03
N LEU A 37 3.71 -16.10 -21.30
CA LEU A 37 4.17 -15.71 -19.98
C LEU A 37 4.97 -14.43 -20.18
N MET A 38 4.39 -13.30 -19.78
CA MET A 38 5.06 -12.02 -19.78
C MET A 38 6.34 -12.17 -18.95
N GLU A 39 7.51 -12.08 -19.59
CA GLU A 39 8.79 -12.30 -18.93
C GLU A 39 9.04 -11.12 -17.97
N ILE A 40 9.16 -11.41 -16.68
CA ILE A 40 9.44 -10.39 -15.66
C ILE A 40 10.88 -9.89 -15.85
N ASP A 41 11.06 -8.58 -15.94
CA ASP A 41 12.40 -7.99 -16.02
C ASP A 41 13.15 -8.14 -14.69
N ASP A 42 13.94 -9.21 -14.59
CA ASP A 42 14.74 -9.54 -13.42
C ASP A 42 15.72 -8.44 -13.03
N SER A 43 16.23 -7.68 -13.99
CA SER A 43 17.20 -6.62 -13.72
C SER A 43 16.56 -5.40 -13.03
N LEU A 44 15.27 -5.17 -13.24
CA LEU A 44 14.50 -4.12 -12.56
C LEU A 44 13.93 -4.61 -11.23
N TYR A 45 13.26 -5.78 -11.25
CA TYR A 45 12.50 -6.28 -10.10
C TYR A 45 13.29 -7.21 -9.15
N SER A 46 14.60 -7.41 -9.37
CA SER A 46 15.45 -8.35 -8.60
C SER A 46 15.16 -8.34 -7.09
N ARG A 47 15.20 -7.17 -6.45
CA ARG A 47 15.02 -7.07 -4.98
C ARG A 47 13.58 -7.33 -4.55
N GLN A 48 12.60 -6.87 -5.32
CA GLN A 48 11.19 -7.08 -5.04
C GLN A 48 10.78 -8.55 -5.23
N ARG A 49 11.38 -9.23 -6.21
CA ARG A 49 11.17 -10.66 -6.49
C ARG A 49 11.56 -11.54 -5.29
N TYR A 50 12.60 -11.19 -4.54
CA TYR A 50 12.96 -11.92 -3.31
C TYR A 50 11.93 -11.77 -2.18
N VAL A 51 11.12 -10.71 -2.19
CA VAL A 51 10.08 -10.48 -1.18
C VAL A 51 8.76 -11.13 -1.62
N LEU A 52 8.35 -10.89 -2.87
CA LEU A 52 7.05 -11.31 -3.37
C LEU A 52 7.06 -12.71 -4.01
N GLY A 53 8.16 -13.09 -4.65
CA GLY A 53 8.25 -14.33 -5.42
C GLY A 53 7.48 -14.28 -6.75
N ASP A 54 7.78 -15.23 -7.62
CA ASP A 54 7.39 -15.21 -9.03
C ASP A 54 5.89 -15.20 -9.22
N ARG A 55 5.18 -16.04 -8.46
CA ARG A 55 3.72 -16.16 -8.56
C ARG A 55 3.03 -14.82 -8.32
N ALA A 56 3.43 -14.11 -7.26
CA ALA A 56 2.86 -12.81 -6.93
C ALA A 56 3.22 -11.76 -7.99
N MET A 57 4.47 -11.73 -8.47
CA MET A 57 4.88 -10.82 -9.54
C MET A 57 4.06 -11.01 -10.82
N HIS A 58 3.81 -12.25 -11.25
CA HIS A 58 2.99 -12.52 -12.43
C HIS A 58 1.52 -12.09 -12.23
N GLN A 59 0.95 -12.30 -11.05
CA GLN A 59 -0.41 -11.85 -10.75
C GLN A 59 -0.53 -10.31 -10.79
N MET A 60 0.46 -9.59 -10.25
CA MET A 60 0.49 -8.13 -10.31
C MET A 60 0.54 -7.63 -11.76
N ALA A 61 1.42 -8.20 -12.58
CA ALA A 61 1.58 -7.86 -13.99
C ALA A 61 0.32 -8.09 -14.85
N GLN A 62 -0.68 -8.81 -14.31
CA GLN A 62 -1.98 -9.05 -14.95
C GLN A 62 -3.13 -8.26 -14.31
N SER A 63 -2.87 -7.54 -13.22
CA SER A 63 -3.89 -6.86 -12.42
C SER A 63 -3.97 -5.37 -12.72
N SER A 64 -5.19 -4.88 -12.93
CA SER A 64 -5.54 -3.48 -13.14
C SER A 64 -6.12 -2.89 -11.86
N VAL A 65 -5.68 -1.68 -11.52
CA VAL A 65 -6.07 -0.98 -10.28
C VAL A 65 -6.75 0.35 -10.61
N PHE A 66 -7.79 0.72 -9.86
CA PHE A 66 -8.41 2.06 -9.92
C PHE A 66 -8.15 2.82 -8.64
N LEU A 67 -7.61 4.03 -8.74
CA LEU A 67 -7.28 4.86 -7.59
C LEU A 67 -7.93 6.25 -7.73
N SER A 68 -8.86 6.55 -6.82
CA SER A 68 -9.55 7.84 -6.76
C SER A 68 -8.98 8.75 -5.67
N GLY A 69 -8.79 10.02 -6.03
CA GLY A 69 -8.17 11.07 -5.21
C GLY A 69 -6.66 11.12 -5.44
N MET A 70 -6.16 12.28 -5.87
CA MET A 70 -4.75 12.55 -6.19
C MET A 70 -4.16 13.65 -5.29
N GLY A 71 -4.65 13.77 -4.06
CA GLY A 71 -3.96 14.53 -3.00
C GLY A 71 -2.74 13.78 -2.45
N ALA A 72 -2.37 14.08 -1.21
CA ALA A 72 -1.16 13.56 -0.56
C ALA A 72 -1.10 12.04 -0.48
N MET A 73 -2.19 11.41 -0.02
CA MET A 73 -2.28 9.95 0.09
C MET A 73 -2.29 9.28 -1.27
N GLY A 74 -3.09 9.79 -2.20
CA GLY A 74 -3.27 9.24 -3.54
C GLY A 74 -1.96 9.17 -4.32
N VAL A 75 -1.15 10.23 -4.28
CA VAL A 75 0.12 10.25 -5.04
C VAL A 75 1.15 9.27 -4.48
N GLU A 76 1.21 9.07 -3.16
CA GLU A 76 2.06 8.06 -2.53
C GLU A 76 1.64 6.64 -2.95
N ILE A 77 0.33 6.37 -2.96
CA ILE A 77 -0.20 5.09 -3.40
C ILE A 77 0.11 4.85 -4.87
N ALA A 78 -0.18 5.84 -5.74
CA ALA A 78 0.09 5.77 -7.17
C ALA A 78 1.57 5.49 -7.47
N LYS A 79 2.48 6.19 -6.78
CA LYS A 79 3.93 5.99 -6.89
C LYS A 79 4.32 4.54 -6.59
N ASN A 80 3.90 4.01 -5.44
CA ASN A 80 4.30 2.68 -5.01
C ASN A 80 3.70 1.57 -5.88
N ILE A 81 2.42 1.67 -6.30
CA ILE A 81 1.81 0.64 -7.15
C ILE A 81 2.36 0.64 -8.57
N ALA A 82 2.74 1.82 -9.11
CA ALA A 82 3.43 1.91 -10.40
C ALA A 82 4.82 1.28 -10.32
N LEU A 83 5.61 1.61 -9.28
CA LEU A 83 6.93 1.00 -9.07
C LEU A 83 6.86 -0.51 -8.84
N ALA A 84 5.78 -1.00 -8.20
CA ALA A 84 5.57 -2.42 -7.95
C ALA A 84 5.32 -3.24 -9.24
N GLY A 85 4.91 -2.61 -10.33
CA GLY A 85 4.74 -3.30 -11.62
C GLY A 85 3.36 -3.97 -11.79
N VAL A 86 2.28 -3.29 -11.41
CA VAL A 86 0.91 -3.72 -11.78
C VAL A 86 0.70 -3.60 -13.30
N LYS A 87 -0.26 -4.34 -13.87
CA LYS A 87 -0.57 -4.23 -15.31
C LYS A 87 -0.91 -2.79 -15.72
N SER A 88 -1.87 -2.21 -15.00
CA SER A 88 -2.29 -0.84 -15.22
C SER A 88 -2.85 -0.20 -13.97
N VAL A 89 -2.73 1.11 -13.90
CA VAL A 89 -3.38 1.95 -12.89
C VAL A 89 -4.18 3.03 -13.59
N THR A 90 -5.48 3.11 -13.29
CA THR A 90 -6.30 4.26 -13.65
C THR A 90 -6.33 5.23 -12.48
N LEU A 91 -5.76 6.42 -12.70
CA LEU A 91 -5.79 7.52 -11.76
C LEU A 91 -7.07 8.34 -11.97
N HIS A 92 -7.77 8.68 -10.90
CA HIS A 92 -8.99 9.45 -10.95
C HIS A 92 -8.96 10.62 -9.96
N ASP A 93 -9.22 11.82 -10.44
CA ASP A 93 -9.50 12.99 -9.59
C ASP A 93 -10.27 14.06 -10.41
N THR A 94 -11.19 14.76 -9.75
CA THR A 94 -11.97 15.86 -10.33
C THR A 94 -11.50 17.23 -9.86
N LYS A 95 -10.68 17.29 -8.80
CA LYS A 95 -10.22 18.54 -8.18
C LYS A 95 -9.15 19.24 -9.01
N LEU A 96 -9.13 20.58 -8.91
CA LEU A 96 -8.07 21.42 -9.46
C LEU A 96 -6.86 21.41 -8.52
N CYS A 97 -5.68 21.70 -9.07
CA CYS A 97 -4.48 21.91 -8.26
C CYS A 97 -4.62 23.21 -7.46
N GLU A 98 -4.44 23.12 -6.15
CA GLU A 98 -4.46 24.25 -5.23
C GLU A 98 -3.06 24.47 -4.62
N THR A 99 -2.83 25.64 -4.04
CA THR A 99 -1.55 25.95 -3.38
C THR A 99 -1.20 24.94 -2.27
N TRP A 100 -2.21 24.41 -1.57
CA TRP A 100 -2.05 23.39 -0.53
C TRP A 100 -1.43 22.10 -1.05
N ASP A 101 -1.67 21.77 -2.32
CA ASP A 101 -1.14 20.56 -2.94
C ASP A 101 0.37 20.64 -3.16
N LEU A 102 0.94 21.84 -3.29
CA LEU A 102 2.38 22.03 -3.47
C LEU A 102 3.21 21.57 -2.25
N GLY A 103 2.58 21.48 -1.07
CA GLY A 103 3.21 21.03 0.17
C GLY A 103 3.05 19.56 0.47
N SER A 104 2.19 18.86 -0.27
CA SER A 104 1.75 17.51 0.09
C SER A 104 1.78 16.53 -1.08
N ASN A 105 1.73 17.03 -2.32
CA ASN A 105 1.86 16.27 -3.55
C ASN A 105 3.16 16.65 -4.26
N PHE A 106 4.16 15.77 -4.22
CA PHE A 106 5.50 15.98 -4.78
C PHE A 106 5.55 16.04 -6.32
N PHE A 107 4.43 15.84 -7.00
CA PHE A 107 4.30 15.89 -8.45
C PHE A 107 3.60 17.15 -8.96
N ILE A 108 2.84 17.86 -8.12
CA ILE A 108 2.19 19.11 -8.52
C ILE A 108 3.18 20.27 -8.45
N ARG A 109 3.23 21.09 -9.51
CA ARG A 109 4.09 22.29 -9.59
C ARG A 109 3.26 23.57 -9.54
N ARG A 110 3.94 24.70 -9.26
CA ARG A 110 3.32 26.03 -9.23
C ARG A 110 2.58 26.37 -10.52
N ASP A 111 3.15 25.96 -11.65
CA ASP A 111 2.54 26.20 -12.96
C ASP A 111 1.19 25.49 -13.08
N ASP A 112 1.06 24.24 -12.59
CA ASP A 112 -0.19 23.49 -12.60
C ASP A 112 -1.30 24.19 -11.78
N VAL A 113 -0.94 24.80 -10.65
CA VAL A 113 -1.85 25.64 -9.84
C VAL A 113 -2.25 26.90 -10.60
N SER A 114 -1.26 27.61 -11.15
CA SER A 114 -1.50 28.87 -11.87
C SER A 114 -2.33 28.69 -13.15
N SER A 115 -2.18 27.54 -13.82
CA SER A 115 -2.93 27.17 -15.01
C SER A 115 -4.26 26.49 -14.70
N GLN A 116 -4.62 26.34 -13.41
CA GLN A 116 -5.85 25.66 -12.97
C GLN A 116 -6.01 24.27 -13.57
N ARG A 117 -4.91 23.51 -13.60
CA ARG A 117 -4.90 22.14 -14.10
C ARG A 117 -5.56 21.20 -13.10
N ARG A 118 -6.21 20.13 -13.57
CA ARG A 118 -6.71 19.09 -12.66
C ARG A 118 -5.55 18.33 -12.02
N ARG A 119 -5.70 17.91 -10.76
CA ARG A 119 -4.67 17.13 -10.03
C ARG A 119 -4.26 15.88 -10.80
N VAL A 120 -5.22 15.10 -11.29
CA VAL A 120 -4.96 13.86 -12.06
C VAL A 120 -4.16 14.12 -13.34
N GLU A 121 -4.44 15.22 -14.05
CA GLU A 121 -3.75 15.59 -15.29
C GLU A 121 -2.31 16.05 -15.00
N ALA A 122 -2.06 16.70 -13.87
CA ALA A 122 -0.73 17.13 -13.44
C ALA A 122 0.15 15.95 -12.97
N VAL A 123 -0.46 14.99 -12.27
CA VAL A 123 0.21 13.84 -11.64
C VAL A 123 0.51 12.72 -12.64
N SER A 124 -0.43 12.41 -13.54
CA SER A 124 -0.37 11.21 -14.39
C SER A 124 0.91 11.04 -15.21
N PRO A 125 1.43 12.06 -15.93
CA PRO A 125 2.65 11.90 -16.72
C PRO A 125 3.84 11.45 -15.88
N ARG A 126 3.94 11.97 -14.64
CA ARG A 126 5.04 11.66 -13.73
C ARG A 126 4.91 10.28 -13.10
N VAL A 127 3.69 9.81 -12.87
CA VAL A 127 3.46 8.42 -12.44
C VAL A 127 3.82 7.46 -13.58
N ALA A 128 3.50 7.81 -14.83
CA ALA A 128 3.86 7.00 -16.00
C ALA A 128 5.38 6.91 -16.22
N GLU A 129 6.13 7.97 -15.88
CA GLU A 129 7.59 7.99 -15.94
C GLU A 129 8.26 7.01 -14.96
N LEU A 130 7.59 6.65 -13.85
CA LEU A 130 8.17 5.78 -12.82
C LEU A 130 8.43 4.35 -13.30
N ASN A 131 7.60 3.83 -14.21
CA ASN A 131 7.72 2.46 -14.65
C ASN A 131 7.17 2.27 -16.07
N PRO A 132 8.03 2.02 -17.07
CA PRO A 132 7.60 1.86 -18.46
C PRO A 132 6.75 0.61 -18.72
N TYR A 133 6.71 -0.34 -17.77
CA TYR A 133 5.91 -1.55 -17.88
C TYR A 133 4.46 -1.37 -17.37
N VAL A 134 4.15 -0.26 -16.71
CA VAL A 134 2.82 0.00 -16.14
C VAL A 134 2.05 0.97 -17.02
N GLN A 135 0.89 0.55 -17.51
CA GLN A 135 -0.01 1.47 -18.20
C GLN A 135 -0.69 2.40 -17.19
N VAL A 136 -0.51 3.72 -17.35
CA VAL A 136 -1.17 4.73 -16.51
C VAL A 136 -2.27 5.41 -17.31
N ASP A 137 -3.52 5.14 -16.95
CA ASP A 137 -4.70 5.78 -17.53
C ASP A 137 -5.23 6.87 -16.59
N THR A 138 -6.00 7.82 -17.13
CA THR A 138 -6.60 8.90 -16.33
C THR A 138 -8.11 9.01 -16.55
N SER A 139 -8.85 9.33 -15.49
CA SER A 139 -10.23 9.75 -15.55
C SER A 139 -10.46 11.01 -14.72
N SER A 140 -11.18 11.97 -15.28
CA SER A 140 -11.67 13.17 -14.57
C SER A 140 -13.19 13.26 -14.58
N LEU A 141 -13.88 12.15 -14.87
CA LEU A 141 -15.33 12.07 -14.85
C LEU A 141 -15.83 12.01 -13.41
N PRO A 142 -16.93 12.70 -13.05
CA PRO A 142 -17.48 12.62 -11.69
C PRO A 142 -17.74 11.19 -11.22
N LEU A 143 -17.21 10.88 -10.04
CA LEU A 143 -17.54 9.69 -9.27
C LEU A 143 -18.31 10.16 -8.03
N ASP A 144 -19.64 10.10 -8.11
CA ASP A 144 -20.56 10.54 -7.06
C ASP A 144 -21.63 9.46 -6.78
N ASP A 145 -22.62 9.80 -5.95
CA ASP A 145 -23.68 8.88 -5.54
C ASP A 145 -24.63 8.47 -6.70
N ASN A 146 -24.57 9.13 -7.85
CA ASN A 146 -25.37 8.84 -9.05
C ASN A 146 -24.58 8.12 -10.16
N THR A 147 -23.24 8.14 -10.14
CA THR A 147 -22.40 7.51 -11.18
C THR A 147 -22.68 6.01 -11.29
N ASP A 148 -22.88 5.46 -12.50
CA ASP A 148 -22.93 4.01 -12.69
C ASP A 148 -21.57 3.38 -12.38
N LEU A 149 -21.53 2.45 -11.43
CA LEU A 149 -20.30 1.81 -10.96
C LEU A 149 -19.89 0.59 -11.81
N SER A 150 -20.66 0.23 -12.84
CA SER A 150 -20.39 -0.94 -13.70
C SER A 150 -18.98 -0.96 -14.30
N PHE A 151 -18.40 0.21 -14.58
CA PHE A 151 -17.03 0.32 -15.11
C PHE A 151 -15.96 -0.18 -14.14
N LEU A 152 -16.27 -0.30 -12.84
CA LEU A 152 -15.31 -0.78 -11.84
C LEU A 152 -15.06 -2.29 -11.91
N ARG A 153 -15.93 -3.07 -12.58
CA ARG A 153 -15.80 -4.54 -12.71
C ARG A 153 -14.51 -5.00 -13.39
N LYS A 154 -13.88 -4.14 -14.17
CA LYS A 154 -12.64 -4.47 -14.90
C LYS A 154 -11.39 -4.40 -14.02
N TYR A 155 -11.47 -3.86 -12.81
CA TYR A 155 -10.34 -3.72 -11.90
C TYR A 155 -10.34 -4.85 -10.86
N GLN A 156 -9.15 -5.28 -10.45
CA GLN A 156 -8.99 -6.24 -9.37
C GLN A 156 -9.05 -5.53 -8.01
N CYS A 157 -8.60 -4.27 -7.93
CA CYS A 157 -8.64 -3.46 -6.71
C CYS A 157 -9.09 -2.02 -7.02
N VAL A 158 -9.96 -1.48 -6.16
CA VAL A 158 -10.48 -0.13 -6.16
C VAL A 158 -10.06 0.55 -4.86
N ILE A 159 -9.38 1.68 -4.97
CA ILE A 159 -8.90 2.48 -3.85
C ILE A 159 -9.58 3.85 -3.90
N LEU A 160 -10.16 4.26 -2.78
CA LEU A 160 -10.70 5.61 -2.59
C LEU A 160 -9.91 6.37 -1.53
N THR A 161 -9.49 7.58 -1.89
CA THR A 161 -8.96 8.59 -0.97
C THR A 161 -9.75 9.88 -1.15
N GLU A 162 -9.90 10.67 -0.09
CA GLU A 162 -10.60 11.97 -0.13
C GLU A 162 -12.05 11.90 -0.63
N ALA A 163 -12.71 10.74 -0.48
CA ALA A 163 -14.08 10.48 -0.90
C ALA A 163 -15.07 10.63 0.27
N SER A 164 -16.30 11.09 0.01
CA SER A 164 -17.34 11.15 1.04
C SER A 164 -17.67 9.76 1.58
N LEU A 165 -18.07 9.67 2.85
CA LEU A 165 -18.46 8.40 3.46
C LEU A 165 -19.62 7.73 2.71
N SER A 166 -20.58 8.51 2.19
CA SER A 166 -21.67 8.02 1.33
C SER A 166 -21.15 7.26 0.11
N LEU A 167 -20.21 7.86 -0.61
CA LEU A 167 -19.61 7.27 -1.80
C LEU A 167 -18.76 6.05 -1.45
N GLN A 168 -17.97 6.12 -0.36
CA GLN A 168 -17.17 4.99 0.11
C GLN A 168 -18.06 3.77 0.40
N LYS A 169 -19.18 3.94 1.10
CA LYS A 169 -20.15 2.86 1.38
C LYS A 169 -20.73 2.29 0.09
N ARG A 170 -21.11 3.15 -0.85
CA ARG A 170 -21.72 2.76 -2.12
C ARG A 170 -20.75 1.93 -2.98
N VAL A 171 -19.51 2.42 -3.15
CA VAL A 171 -18.47 1.74 -3.93
C VAL A 171 -18.05 0.44 -3.24
N ASN A 172 -17.87 0.43 -1.92
CA ASN A 172 -17.56 -0.79 -1.17
C ASN A 172 -18.64 -1.86 -1.38
N LYS A 173 -19.92 -1.51 -1.18
CA LYS A 173 -21.05 -2.44 -1.40
C LYS A 173 -21.08 -2.98 -2.83
N PHE A 174 -20.81 -2.12 -3.82
CA PHE A 174 -20.69 -2.57 -5.20
C PHE A 174 -19.56 -3.59 -5.36
N CYS A 175 -18.36 -3.26 -4.88
CA CYS A 175 -17.17 -4.10 -5.00
C CYS A 175 -17.34 -5.46 -4.32
N HIS A 176 -17.87 -5.46 -3.08
CA HIS A 176 -18.13 -6.64 -2.28
C HIS A 176 -19.18 -7.59 -2.91
N SER A 177 -20.19 -7.04 -3.60
CA SER A 177 -21.25 -7.84 -4.25
C SER A 177 -20.86 -8.46 -5.60
N GLN A 178 -19.67 -8.15 -6.14
CA GLN A 178 -19.23 -8.75 -7.40
C GLN A 178 -18.83 -10.22 -7.22
N GLN A 179 -18.83 -10.97 -8.33
CA GLN A 179 -18.45 -12.38 -8.37
C GLN A 179 -17.45 -12.60 -9.52
N PRO A 180 -16.14 -12.77 -9.23
CA PRO A 180 -15.51 -12.64 -7.90
C PRO A 180 -15.56 -11.19 -7.35
N PRO A 181 -15.44 -10.98 -6.02
CA PRO A 181 -15.41 -9.65 -5.43
C PRO A 181 -14.28 -8.79 -5.98
N VAL A 182 -14.58 -7.53 -6.28
CA VAL A 182 -13.56 -6.50 -6.54
C VAL A 182 -13.03 -6.05 -5.18
N ARG A 183 -11.71 -5.93 -5.03
CA ARG A 183 -11.12 -5.63 -3.72
C ARG A 183 -11.21 -4.15 -3.45
N PHE A 184 -11.61 -3.78 -2.24
CA PHE A 184 -11.84 -2.39 -1.88
C PHE A 184 -10.88 -1.94 -0.78
N ILE A 185 -10.30 -0.76 -0.95
CA ILE A 185 -9.50 -0.07 0.05
C ILE A 185 -10.00 1.38 0.14
N CYS A 186 -10.17 1.90 1.35
CA CYS A 186 -10.23 3.35 1.52
C CYS A 186 -9.15 3.82 2.48
N CYS A 187 -8.61 5.01 2.23
CA CYS A 187 -7.58 5.57 3.07
C CYS A 187 -7.65 7.10 3.07
N ASP A 188 -7.70 7.69 4.26
CA ASP A 188 -7.79 9.13 4.44
C ASP A 188 -6.81 9.59 5.52
N ALA A 189 -6.31 10.82 5.36
CA ALA A 189 -5.51 11.52 6.34
C ALA A 189 -6.11 12.91 6.60
N TYR A 190 -6.40 13.21 7.86
CA TYR A 190 -6.90 14.51 8.31
C TYR A 190 -5.98 15.03 9.40
N GLY A 191 -5.07 15.93 9.04
CA GLY A 191 -4.07 16.47 9.95
C GLY A 191 -3.19 15.38 10.56
N ILE A 192 -3.43 15.11 11.84
CA ILE A 192 -2.66 14.14 12.65
C ILE A 192 -3.25 12.73 12.67
N CYS A 193 -4.48 12.52 12.17
CA CYS A 193 -5.16 11.24 12.21
C CYS A 193 -5.25 10.63 10.81
N VAL A 194 -5.06 9.32 10.74
CA VAL A 194 -5.22 8.56 9.50
C VAL A 194 -6.09 7.33 9.70
N ARG A 195 -6.69 6.86 8.61
CA ARG A 195 -7.40 5.59 8.56
C ARG A 195 -7.05 4.82 7.28
N VAL A 196 -6.99 3.50 7.38
CA VAL A 196 -6.99 2.58 6.24
C VAL A 196 -8.07 1.53 6.52
N PHE A 197 -8.90 1.27 5.52
CA PHE A 197 -9.87 0.18 5.53
C PHE A 197 -9.58 -0.79 4.39
N CYS A 198 -9.72 -2.08 4.62
CA CYS A 198 -9.62 -3.12 3.59
C CYS A 198 -10.86 -4.02 3.64
N ASP A 199 -11.44 -4.28 2.47
CA ASP A 199 -12.48 -5.28 2.26
C ASP A 199 -12.16 -6.08 1.00
N PHE A 200 -11.73 -7.32 1.21
CA PHE A 200 -11.30 -8.21 0.14
C PHE A 200 -12.34 -9.30 -0.19
N GLY A 201 -13.59 -9.15 0.28
CA GLY A 201 -14.69 -10.07 0.09
C GLY A 201 -14.81 -11.13 1.20
N GLU A 202 -15.91 -11.90 1.15
CA GLU A 202 -16.22 -12.91 2.19
C GLU A 202 -15.23 -14.08 2.23
N GLU A 203 -14.63 -14.41 1.08
CA GLU A 203 -13.67 -15.50 0.91
C GLU A 203 -12.42 -15.02 0.18
N PHE A 204 -11.40 -14.65 0.95
CA PHE A 204 -10.10 -14.28 0.40
C PHE A 204 -9.01 -15.28 0.78
N GLU A 205 -8.58 -16.08 -0.19
CA GLU A 205 -7.49 -17.04 0.00
C GLU A 205 -6.11 -16.35 -0.03
N VAL A 206 -5.32 -16.59 1.02
CA VAL A 206 -3.94 -16.14 1.14
C VAL A 206 -3.03 -17.36 1.19
N SER A 207 -2.17 -17.50 0.19
CA SER A 207 -1.26 -18.64 0.04
C SER A 207 -0.06 -18.60 1.00
N ASP A 208 0.36 -17.40 1.39
CA ASP A 208 1.53 -17.19 2.24
C ASP A 208 1.27 -16.04 3.22
N PRO A 209 0.61 -16.30 4.37
CA PRO A 209 0.23 -15.24 5.31
C PRO A 209 1.41 -14.54 5.99
N THR A 210 2.55 -15.21 6.14
CA THR A 210 3.68 -14.71 6.94
C THR A 210 4.81 -14.15 6.08
N GLY A 211 5.01 -14.67 4.87
CA GLY A 211 6.15 -14.32 4.03
C GLY A 211 7.46 -15.02 4.40
N GLU A 212 7.50 -15.73 5.52
CA GLU A 212 8.69 -16.42 6.02
C GLU A 212 9.06 -17.63 5.16
N GLU A 213 10.33 -17.85 4.88
CA GLU A 213 10.74 -19.04 4.13
C GLU A 213 10.29 -20.35 4.81
N PRO A 214 9.90 -21.39 4.06
CA PRO A 214 9.56 -22.69 4.63
C PRO A 214 10.69 -23.22 5.51
N LYS A 215 10.42 -23.42 6.80
CA LYS A 215 11.42 -23.94 7.74
C LYS A 215 11.81 -25.37 7.36
N GLU A 216 13.12 -25.60 7.23
CA GLU A 216 13.72 -26.92 7.07
C GLU A 216 14.13 -27.47 8.44
N ILE A 217 13.75 -28.71 8.73
CA ILE A 217 14.05 -29.37 10.01
C ILE A 217 14.75 -30.69 9.71
N PHE A 218 16.01 -30.79 10.13
CA PHE A 218 16.81 -31.98 9.92
C PHE A 218 16.41 -33.11 10.88
N ILE A 219 16.42 -34.33 10.35
CA ILE A 219 15.96 -35.54 11.04
C ILE A 219 17.15 -36.26 11.65
N GLN A 220 17.05 -36.59 12.94
CA GLN A 220 17.99 -37.48 13.63
C GLN A 220 17.57 -38.95 13.50
N SER A 221 16.28 -39.22 13.70
CA SER A 221 15.72 -40.57 13.66
C SER A 221 14.23 -40.55 13.39
N ILE A 222 13.72 -41.64 12.79
CA ILE A 222 12.29 -41.91 12.65
C ILE A 222 12.02 -43.31 13.21
N THR A 223 11.10 -43.43 14.17
CA THR A 223 10.69 -44.75 14.68
C THR A 223 9.83 -45.49 13.67
N GLN A 224 9.90 -46.82 13.68
CA GLN A 224 9.01 -47.70 12.91
C GLN A 224 7.86 -48.16 13.83
N ASP A 225 6.89 -47.28 14.05
CA ASP A 225 5.82 -47.47 15.04
C ASP A 225 4.49 -46.84 14.57
N ASN A 226 3.42 -46.99 15.36
CA ASN A 226 2.13 -46.34 15.17
C ASN A 226 1.68 -45.61 16.46
N PRO A 227 1.90 -44.29 16.57
CA PRO A 227 2.46 -43.40 15.55
C PRO A 227 3.99 -43.44 15.46
N GLY A 228 4.53 -43.30 14.26
CA GLY A 228 5.94 -43.05 14.02
C GLY A 228 6.35 -41.67 14.53
N VAL A 229 7.50 -41.60 15.17
CA VAL A 229 8.03 -40.40 15.83
C VAL A 229 9.30 -39.95 15.13
N VAL A 230 9.32 -38.70 14.70
CA VAL A 230 10.50 -38.01 14.19
C VAL A 230 11.18 -37.27 15.33
N THR A 231 12.49 -37.48 15.49
CA THR A 231 13.35 -36.72 16.40
C THR A 231 14.24 -35.78 15.58
N CYS A 232 14.35 -34.52 16.00
CA CYS A 232 15.11 -33.49 15.29
C CYS A 232 16.62 -33.61 15.59
N MET A 233 17.47 -33.28 14.60
CA MET A 233 18.93 -33.32 14.74
C MET A 233 19.41 -32.48 15.93
N ASP A 234 20.32 -33.04 16.72
CA ASP A 234 20.96 -32.42 17.89
C ASP A 234 19.97 -31.81 18.91
N ASN A 235 18.75 -32.34 18.99
CA ASN A 235 17.65 -31.77 19.77
C ASN A 235 17.41 -30.28 19.47
N HIS A 236 17.56 -29.85 18.21
CA HIS A 236 17.14 -28.50 17.84
C HIS A 236 15.62 -28.36 17.93
N PRO A 237 15.09 -27.21 18.40
CA PRO A 237 13.66 -26.99 18.47
C PRO A 237 13.05 -26.80 17.07
N HIS A 238 12.07 -27.64 16.73
CA HIS A 238 11.46 -27.58 15.39
C HIS A 238 10.46 -26.43 15.22
N GLY A 239 9.81 -25.95 16.29
CA GLY A 239 8.89 -24.80 16.23
C GLY A 239 7.62 -25.03 15.40
N LEU A 240 7.30 -26.31 15.12
CA LEU A 240 6.06 -26.72 14.46
C LEU A 240 4.89 -26.71 15.45
N GLN A 241 3.67 -26.71 14.92
CA GLN A 241 2.42 -26.80 15.66
C GLN A 241 1.61 -28.01 15.20
N THR A 242 0.91 -28.67 16.12
CA THR A 242 0.03 -29.82 15.82
C THR A 242 -1.00 -29.45 14.75
N GLY A 243 -1.14 -30.31 13.75
CA GLY A 243 -2.04 -30.11 12.62
C GLY A 243 -1.36 -29.55 11.37
N GLN A 244 -0.12 -29.08 11.46
CA GLN A 244 0.68 -28.67 10.28
C GLN A 244 1.11 -29.87 9.43
N SER A 245 1.34 -29.63 8.16
CA SER A 245 1.82 -30.64 7.21
C SER A 245 3.26 -30.41 6.82
N VAL A 246 4.06 -31.47 6.74
CA VAL A 246 5.47 -31.40 6.34
C VAL A 246 5.76 -32.34 5.18
N LEU A 247 6.67 -31.93 4.29
CA LEU A 247 7.16 -32.71 3.15
C LEU A 247 8.53 -33.29 3.49
N PHE A 248 8.69 -34.60 3.35
CA PHE A 248 9.96 -35.29 3.61
C PHE A 248 10.87 -35.30 2.39
N ARG A 249 12.17 -35.09 2.60
CA ARG A 249 13.21 -35.17 1.58
C ARG A 249 14.45 -35.86 2.14
N GLU A 250 15.16 -36.57 1.26
CA GLU A 250 16.47 -37.17 1.53
C GLU A 250 16.53 -38.11 2.74
N VAL A 251 15.41 -38.72 3.11
CA VAL A 251 15.33 -39.71 4.18
C VAL A 251 15.97 -41.01 3.72
N GLY A 252 17.04 -41.44 4.39
CA GLY A 252 17.73 -42.72 4.15
C GLY A 252 17.05 -43.88 4.88
N GLY A 253 16.91 -45.02 4.20
CA GLY A 253 16.31 -46.24 4.75
C GLY A 253 14.79 -46.28 4.62
N MET A 254 14.09 -45.24 5.11
CA MET A 254 12.62 -45.14 5.02
C MET A 254 12.18 -44.38 3.75
N LEU A 255 12.55 -44.91 2.57
CA LEU A 255 12.46 -44.21 1.29
C LEU A 255 11.04 -43.81 0.89
N GLN A 256 10.02 -44.54 1.36
CA GLN A 256 8.61 -44.27 1.09
C GLN A 256 8.14 -42.92 1.66
N LEU A 257 8.89 -42.34 2.60
CA LEU A 257 8.59 -41.01 3.10
C LEU A 257 8.98 -39.92 2.10
N ASN A 258 10.02 -40.12 1.29
CA ASN A 258 10.52 -39.07 0.40
C ASN A 258 9.46 -38.63 -0.63
N GLY A 259 9.20 -37.32 -0.69
CA GLY A 259 8.14 -36.76 -1.53
C GLY A 259 6.73 -36.89 -0.94
N SER A 260 6.57 -37.54 0.21
CA SER A 260 5.28 -37.66 0.89
C SER A 260 5.02 -36.49 1.85
N THR A 261 3.75 -36.12 1.95
CA THR A 261 3.25 -35.12 2.92
C THR A 261 2.65 -35.83 4.12
N ARG A 262 3.02 -35.43 5.32
CA ARG A 262 2.43 -35.95 6.57
C ARG A 262 1.95 -34.80 7.45
N GLN A 263 0.74 -34.94 7.99
CA GLN A 263 0.27 -34.08 9.07
C GLN A 263 0.95 -34.49 10.37
N ILE A 264 1.36 -33.52 11.17
CA ILE A 264 2.16 -33.75 12.38
C ILE A 264 1.39 -33.51 13.67
N THR A 265 1.74 -34.25 14.72
CA THR A 265 1.33 -33.97 16.10
C THR A 265 2.57 -33.71 16.95
N VAL A 266 2.68 -32.52 17.55
CA VAL A 266 3.84 -32.13 18.35
C VAL A 266 3.85 -32.94 19.65
N ARG A 267 4.97 -33.60 19.94
CA ARG A 267 5.16 -34.38 21.17
C ARG A 267 6.05 -33.66 22.18
N SER A 268 7.07 -32.96 21.71
CA SER A 268 7.97 -32.11 22.49
C SER A 268 8.52 -30.99 21.61
N PRO A 269 9.32 -30.04 22.11
CA PRO A 269 10.00 -29.07 21.24
C PRO A 269 10.93 -29.70 20.19
N HIS A 270 11.32 -30.97 20.35
CA HIS A 270 12.35 -31.66 19.57
C HIS A 270 11.83 -32.89 18.82
N SER A 271 10.54 -33.22 18.96
CA SER A 271 9.96 -34.41 18.34
C SER A 271 8.47 -34.29 18.05
N PHE A 272 8.05 -34.95 16.97
CA PHE A 272 6.67 -34.94 16.50
C PHE A 272 6.29 -36.28 15.84
N GLU A 273 5.00 -36.60 15.88
CA GLU A 273 4.40 -37.82 15.32
C GLU A 273 3.93 -37.59 13.88
N ILE A 274 4.00 -38.62 13.03
CA ILE A 274 3.70 -38.52 11.57
C ILE A 274 2.71 -39.60 11.07
N GLY A 275 1.99 -40.23 12.00
CA GLY A 275 1.08 -41.35 11.72
C GLY A 275 1.79 -42.69 11.63
N ASP A 276 1.12 -43.71 11.09
CA ASP A 276 1.64 -45.08 11.05
C ASP A 276 2.85 -45.21 10.12
N THR A 277 3.96 -45.71 10.68
CA THR A 277 5.21 -46.01 9.98
C THR A 277 5.61 -47.48 10.12
N SER A 278 4.81 -48.31 10.80
CA SER A 278 5.13 -49.70 11.11
C SER A 278 5.41 -50.55 9.87
N GLN A 279 4.70 -50.27 8.76
CA GLN A 279 4.85 -50.96 7.47
C GLN A 279 5.95 -50.38 6.58
N LEU A 280 6.64 -49.32 7.01
CA LEU A 280 7.71 -48.70 6.23
C LEU A 280 9.05 -49.38 6.50
N GLN A 281 10.02 -49.15 5.62
CA GLN A 281 11.39 -49.61 5.87
C GLN A 281 12.02 -48.87 7.05
N THR A 282 12.91 -49.53 7.78
CA THR A 282 13.58 -48.94 8.93
C THR A 282 14.45 -47.75 8.49
N TYR A 283 14.32 -46.64 9.22
CA TYR A 283 15.16 -45.46 9.03
C TYR A 283 16.65 -45.80 9.24
N THR A 284 17.53 -45.19 8.46
CA THR A 284 18.98 -45.39 8.59
C THR A 284 19.76 -44.11 8.90
N HIS A 285 19.58 -43.04 8.11
CA HIS A 285 20.32 -41.78 8.27
C HIS A 285 19.70 -40.64 7.45
N GLY A 286 20.14 -39.42 7.75
CA GLY A 286 19.84 -38.22 6.95
C GLY A 286 18.37 -37.83 6.93
N GLY A 287 18.07 -36.93 5.99
CA GLY A 287 16.74 -36.43 5.72
C GLY A 287 16.40 -35.15 6.47
N PHE A 288 15.48 -34.40 5.87
CA PHE A 288 14.89 -33.22 6.45
C PHE A 288 13.42 -33.15 6.06
N VAL A 289 12.65 -32.40 6.86
CA VAL A 289 11.28 -32.05 6.52
C VAL A 289 11.18 -30.57 6.21
N VAL A 290 10.34 -30.23 5.24
CA VAL A 290 10.01 -28.85 4.87
C VAL A 290 8.56 -28.59 5.28
N LEU A 291 8.34 -27.54 6.06
CA LEU A 291 6.97 -27.13 6.42
C LEU A 291 6.20 -26.72 5.16
N LEU A 292 5.05 -27.35 4.91
CA LEU A 292 4.15 -26.94 3.85
C LEU A 292 3.27 -25.80 4.34
N LYS A 293 3.37 -24.65 3.66
CA LYS A 293 2.47 -23.53 3.89
C LYS A 293 1.06 -23.92 3.45
N THR A 294 0.12 -23.86 4.37
CA THR A 294 -1.30 -24.03 4.07
C THR A 294 -1.91 -22.68 3.76
N SER A 295 -2.64 -22.57 2.64
CA SER A 295 -3.45 -21.40 2.37
C SER A 295 -4.41 -21.12 3.54
N LYS A 296 -4.62 -19.85 3.86
CA LYS A 296 -5.59 -19.41 4.87
C LYS A 296 -6.63 -18.52 4.20
N THR A 297 -7.90 -18.80 4.48
CA THR A 297 -9.00 -17.95 4.02
C THR A 297 -9.27 -16.86 5.05
N TYR A 298 -9.38 -15.63 4.57
CA TYR A 298 -9.72 -14.43 5.33
C TYR A 298 -11.11 -13.97 4.91
N THR A 299 -11.92 -13.56 5.88
CA THR A 299 -13.29 -13.05 5.65
C THR A 299 -13.35 -11.59 6.06
N PHE A 300 -13.98 -10.78 5.21
CA PHE A 300 -14.12 -9.34 5.39
C PHE A 300 -15.59 -8.95 5.51
N GLY A 301 -15.88 -8.00 6.39
CA GLY A 301 -17.20 -7.37 6.45
C GLY A 301 -17.26 -6.18 5.50
N THR A 302 -18.47 -5.85 5.05
CA THR A 302 -18.70 -4.61 4.31
C THR A 302 -18.35 -3.40 5.17
N LEU A 303 -17.97 -2.29 4.52
CA LEU A 303 -17.73 -1.01 5.18
C LEU A 303 -18.91 -0.62 6.07
N GLU A 304 -20.15 -0.76 5.59
CA GLU A 304 -21.35 -0.41 6.36
C GLU A 304 -21.47 -1.18 7.69
N GLN A 305 -21.12 -2.46 7.71
CA GLN A 305 -21.07 -3.23 8.96
C GLN A 305 -19.95 -2.75 9.88
N GLN A 306 -18.78 -2.47 9.30
CA GLN A 306 -17.57 -2.09 10.01
C GLN A 306 -17.56 -0.64 10.53
N LEU A 307 -18.48 0.21 10.08
CA LEU A 307 -18.71 1.53 10.69
C LEU A 307 -19.44 1.43 12.04
N CYS A 308 -20.17 0.35 12.29
CA CYS A 308 -20.92 0.14 13.53
C CYS A 308 -20.20 -0.79 14.52
N ASP A 309 -19.45 -1.77 14.00
CA ASP A 309 -18.77 -2.81 14.76
C ASP A 309 -17.35 -3.04 14.19
N PRO A 310 -16.44 -2.07 14.42
CA PRO A 310 -15.14 -2.06 13.75
C PRO A 310 -14.20 -3.14 14.31
N GLN A 311 -13.59 -3.91 13.40
CA GLN A 311 -12.41 -4.72 13.69
C GLN A 311 -11.15 -3.88 13.46
N VAL A 312 -10.50 -3.45 14.55
CA VAL A 312 -9.35 -2.55 14.52
C VAL A 312 -8.03 -3.28 14.82
N LEU A 313 -6.99 -2.97 14.05
CA LEU A 313 -5.61 -3.27 14.43
C LEU A 313 -5.17 -2.31 15.54
N ILE A 314 -4.40 -2.80 16.52
CA ILE A 314 -3.70 -1.98 17.51
C ILE A 314 -2.25 -1.82 17.05
N PRO A 315 -1.88 -0.69 16.40
CA PRO A 315 -0.51 -0.50 15.94
C PRO A 315 0.45 -0.04 17.05
N ASP A 316 -0.07 0.61 18.09
CA ASP A 316 0.69 1.08 19.24
C ASP A 316 0.12 0.46 20.51
N PHE A 317 0.83 -0.53 21.06
CA PHE A 317 0.42 -1.22 22.28
C PHE A 317 0.48 -0.33 23.54
N SER A 318 1.10 0.86 23.47
CA SER A 318 1.03 1.84 24.55
C SER A 318 -0.30 2.62 24.54
N LYS A 319 -1.05 2.59 23.44
CA LYS A 319 -2.36 3.24 23.26
C LYS A 319 -3.43 2.27 22.73
N PRO A 320 -3.78 1.20 23.46
CA PRO A 320 -4.68 0.16 22.96
C PRO A 320 -6.10 0.65 22.62
N GLU A 321 -6.55 1.75 23.23
CA GLU A 321 -7.88 2.34 23.00
C GLU A 321 -7.91 3.33 21.82
N ALA A 322 -6.74 3.85 21.40
CA ALA A 322 -6.66 4.91 20.40
C ALA A 322 -7.35 4.55 19.07
N PRO A 323 -7.25 3.32 18.52
CA PRO A 323 -7.93 3.00 17.26
C PRO A 323 -9.45 3.22 17.31
N LEU A 324 -10.11 2.83 18.40
CA LEU A 324 -11.56 3.03 18.57
C LEU A 324 -11.91 4.50 18.83
N GLN A 325 -11.04 5.25 19.53
CA GLN A 325 -11.21 6.69 19.73
C GLN A 325 -11.10 7.46 18.41
N ILE A 326 -10.10 7.13 17.57
CA ILE A 326 -9.90 7.72 16.26
C ILE A 326 -11.05 7.34 15.33
N HIS A 327 -11.53 6.08 15.36
CA HIS A 327 -12.70 5.64 14.60
C HIS A 327 -13.91 6.54 14.87
N ALA A 328 -14.31 6.70 16.14
CA ALA A 328 -15.43 7.56 16.52
C ALA A 328 -15.23 9.02 16.09
N ALA A 329 -14.02 9.57 16.28
CA ALA A 329 -13.70 10.95 15.93
C ALA A 329 -13.72 11.21 14.41
N MET A 330 -13.24 10.26 13.61
CA MET A 330 -13.22 10.37 12.14
C MET A 330 -14.63 10.20 11.54
N LEU A 331 -15.47 9.34 12.11
CA LEU A 331 -16.88 9.27 11.73
C LEU A 331 -17.65 10.55 12.09
N ALA A 332 -17.34 11.16 13.23
CA ALA A 332 -17.87 12.46 13.58
C ALA A 332 -17.39 13.56 12.63
N LEU A 333 -16.15 13.47 12.14
CA LEU A 333 -15.61 14.39 11.13
C LEU A 333 -16.32 14.21 9.77
N ASP A 334 -16.59 12.99 9.33
CA ASP A 334 -17.39 12.72 8.14
C ASP A 334 -18.79 13.36 8.28
N ARG A 335 -19.46 13.15 9.43
CA ARG A 335 -20.79 13.75 9.72
C ARG A 335 -20.74 15.28 9.79
N PHE A 336 -19.68 15.85 10.37
CA PHE A 336 -19.46 17.30 10.38
C PHE A 336 -19.38 17.83 8.94
N GLN A 337 -18.60 17.17 8.09
CA GLN A 337 -18.43 17.56 6.70
C GLN A 337 -19.73 17.44 5.89
N GLU A 338 -20.53 16.41 6.14
CA GLU A 338 -21.86 16.25 5.53
C GLU A 338 -22.84 17.35 5.97
N GLN A 339 -22.82 17.73 7.25
CA GLN A 339 -23.75 18.74 7.80
C GLN A 339 -23.38 20.18 7.42
N LEU A 340 -22.09 20.49 7.34
CA LEU A 340 -21.59 21.86 7.16
C LEU A 340 -20.94 22.10 5.80
N CYS A 341 -20.84 21.07 4.95
CA CYS A 341 -20.20 21.12 3.64
C CYS A 341 -18.75 21.64 3.66
N ARG A 342 -18.05 21.45 4.79
CA ARG A 342 -16.66 21.86 4.99
C ARG A 342 -16.01 21.07 6.12
N LEU A 343 -14.69 21.03 6.13
CA LEU A 343 -13.93 20.61 7.31
C LEU A 343 -13.93 21.72 8.40
N PRO A 344 -13.67 21.36 9.67
CA PRO A 344 -13.41 22.32 10.73
C PRO A 344 -12.38 23.37 10.32
N ASN A 345 -12.59 24.62 10.73
CA ASN A 345 -11.66 25.71 10.48
C ASN A 345 -10.50 25.64 11.48
N VAL A 346 -9.29 25.94 11.01
CA VAL A 346 -8.08 25.92 11.85
C VAL A 346 -8.25 26.88 13.02
N GLY A 347 -8.05 26.39 14.24
CA GLY A 347 -8.16 27.17 15.48
C GLY A 347 -9.58 27.56 15.91
N CYS A 348 -10.64 27.06 15.24
CA CYS A 348 -12.01 27.40 15.61
C CYS A 348 -12.52 26.55 16.78
N LEU A 349 -12.72 27.18 17.94
CA LEU A 349 -13.22 26.50 19.15
C LEU A 349 -14.65 25.97 18.98
N GLN A 350 -15.53 26.71 18.30
CA GLN A 350 -16.91 26.30 18.06
C GLN A 350 -16.99 25.04 17.19
N ASP A 351 -16.14 24.94 16.16
CA ASP A 351 -16.04 23.73 15.34
C ASP A 351 -15.50 22.55 16.16
N ALA A 352 -14.52 22.79 17.04
CA ALA A 352 -13.98 21.75 17.94
C ALA A 352 -15.03 21.24 18.94
N ASP A 353 -15.83 22.12 19.54
CA ASP A 353 -16.91 21.74 20.44
C ASP A 353 -18.04 21.00 19.69
N THR A 354 -18.33 21.43 18.46
CA THR A 354 -19.29 20.73 17.59
C THR A 354 -18.79 19.32 17.25
N LEU A 355 -17.52 19.18 16.86
CA LEU A 355 -16.93 17.88 16.55
C LEU A 355 -16.88 16.96 17.79
N LEU A 356 -16.59 17.51 18.96
CA LEU A 356 -16.61 16.75 20.23
C LEU A 356 -18.01 16.21 20.52
N LYS A 357 -19.04 17.05 20.42
CA LYS A 357 -20.43 16.62 20.57
C LYS A 357 -20.83 15.54 19.57
N LEU A 358 -20.48 15.71 18.29
CA LEU A 358 -20.73 14.70 17.27
C LEU A 358 -20.00 13.39 17.56
N THR A 359 -18.78 13.45 18.12
CA THR A 359 -18.00 12.28 18.51
C THR A 359 -18.68 11.53 19.65
N GLU A 360 -19.18 12.24 20.66
CA GLU A 360 -19.97 11.64 21.74
C GLU A 360 -21.23 10.95 21.19
N GLU A 361 -21.98 11.63 20.31
CA GLU A 361 -23.17 11.06 19.65
C GLU A 361 -22.84 9.78 18.87
N VAL A 362 -21.82 9.82 17.99
CA VAL A 362 -21.38 8.66 17.22
C VAL A 362 -20.96 7.51 18.13
N ASN A 363 -20.19 7.80 19.19
CA ASN A 363 -19.71 6.77 20.12
C ASN A 363 -20.86 6.04 20.84
N THR A 364 -22.04 6.66 21.00
CA THR A 364 -23.23 5.97 21.53
C THR A 364 -23.81 4.93 20.59
N THR A 365 -23.55 5.06 19.28
CA THR A 365 -24.07 4.17 18.24
C THR A 365 -23.16 2.96 17.95
N LEU A 366 -21.90 3.02 18.37
CA LEU A 366 -20.92 1.95 18.18
C LEU A 366 -21.17 0.78 19.13
N LYS A 367 -21.00 -0.46 18.62
CA LYS A 367 -21.05 -1.67 19.45
C LYS A 367 -19.81 -1.80 20.34
N ASN A 368 -18.62 -1.65 19.73
CA ASN A 368 -17.34 -1.63 20.42
C ASN A 368 -16.91 -0.17 20.61
N LYS A 369 -17.15 0.38 21.80
CA LYS A 369 -16.84 1.77 22.13
C LYS A 369 -15.66 1.89 23.08
N ALA A 370 -14.87 2.94 22.89
CA ALA A 370 -13.87 3.40 23.83
C ALA A 370 -14.31 4.73 24.48
N PRO A 371 -13.75 5.12 25.63
CA PRO A 371 -13.96 6.46 26.18
C PRO A 371 -13.54 7.52 25.18
N VAL A 372 -14.37 8.55 24.95
CA VAL A 372 -14.04 9.65 24.04
C VAL A 372 -12.84 10.42 24.58
N ASN A 373 -11.80 10.54 23.76
CA ASN A 373 -10.62 11.35 24.08
C ASN A 373 -10.82 12.78 23.57
N SER A 374 -11.22 13.69 24.47
CA SER A 374 -11.48 15.09 24.10
C SER A 374 -10.24 15.85 23.60
N GLU A 375 -9.03 15.49 24.07
CA GLU A 375 -7.78 16.09 23.58
C GLU A 375 -7.55 15.72 22.12
N LEU A 376 -7.66 14.43 21.79
CA LEU A 376 -7.55 13.91 20.42
C LEU A 376 -8.55 14.61 19.49
N VAL A 377 -9.82 14.69 19.89
CA VAL A 377 -10.88 15.28 19.05
C VAL A 377 -10.64 16.78 18.79
N ARG A 378 -10.20 17.53 19.81
CA ARG A 378 -9.86 18.95 19.64
C ARG A 378 -8.64 19.13 18.74
N CYS A 379 -7.62 18.30 18.89
CA CYS A 379 -6.45 18.32 18.01
C CYS A 379 -6.80 17.93 16.57
N LEU A 380 -7.66 16.92 16.37
CA LEU A 380 -8.19 16.56 15.07
C LEU A 380 -8.94 17.74 14.44
N SER A 381 -9.87 18.38 15.17
CA SER A 381 -10.60 19.55 14.67
C SER A 381 -9.65 20.66 14.21
N ARG A 382 -8.67 21.03 15.05
CA ARG A 382 -7.69 22.07 14.72
C ARG A 382 -6.90 21.74 13.45
N THR A 383 -6.51 20.47 13.29
CA THR A 383 -5.58 20.02 12.24
C THR A 383 -6.28 19.41 11.03
N ALA A 384 -7.62 19.29 11.00
CA ALA A 384 -8.35 18.50 10.00
C ALA A 384 -8.06 18.89 8.54
N ARG A 385 -7.76 20.16 8.28
CA ARG A 385 -7.39 20.70 6.96
C ARG A 385 -5.91 20.55 6.61
N GLY A 386 -5.09 20.27 7.63
CA GLY A 386 -3.66 20.14 7.50
C GLY A 386 -3.24 18.80 6.93
N THR A 387 -1.96 18.70 6.60
CA THR A 387 -1.35 17.48 6.07
C THR A 387 0.07 17.37 6.58
N LEU A 388 0.44 16.17 7.03
CA LEU A 388 1.81 15.83 7.40
C LEU A 388 2.40 14.91 6.31
N PRO A 389 3.28 15.41 5.42
CA PRO A 389 3.83 14.60 4.34
C PRO A 389 4.48 13.29 4.79
N PRO A 390 5.25 13.23 5.91
CA PRO A 390 5.80 11.97 6.40
C PRO A 390 4.72 10.95 6.81
N LEU A 391 3.60 11.42 7.39
CA LEU A 391 2.48 10.57 7.77
C LEU A 391 1.76 10.05 6.52
N ALA A 392 1.57 10.90 5.51
CA ALA A 392 1.01 10.50 4.22
C ALA A 392 1.90 9.46 3.51
N ALA A 393 3.22 9.65 3.54
CA ALA A 393 4.18 8.70 2.99
C ALA A 393 4.11 7.33 3.69
N ALA A 394 4.11 7.31 5.02
CA ALA A 394 4.05 6.08 5.80
C ALA A 394 2.75 5.30 5.54
N VAL A 395 1.60 5.97 5.62
CA VAL A 395 0.29 5.33 5.45
C VAL A 395 0.03 5.01 3.99
N GLY A 396 0.51 5.84 3.05
CA GLY A 396 0.47 5.56 1.63
C GLY A 396 1.25 4.30 1.28
N GLY A 397 2.41 4.08 1.91
CA GLY A 397 3.15 2.82 1.82
C GLY A 397 2.36 1.61 2.33
N ILE A 398 1.70 1.74 3.50
CA ILE A 398 0.83 0.68 4.05
C ILE A 398 -0.32 0.36 3.09
N ALA A 399 -1.07 1.36 2.65
CA ALA A 399 -2.18 1.17 1.72
C ALA A 399 -1.73 0.56 0.39
N SER A 400 -0.55 0.97 -0.12
CA SER A 400 0.04 0.38 -1.33
C SER A 400 0.35 -1.09 -1.14
N GLN A 401 0.91 -1.47 0.01
CA GLN A 401 1.17 -2.87 0.30
C GLN A 401 -0.13 -3.67 0.39
N GLU A 402 -1.21 -3.12 0.96
CA GLU A 402 -2.53 -3.76 0.95
C GLU A 402 -3.09 -3.94 -0.46
N VAL A 403 -2.82 -3.01 -1.40
CA VAL A 403 -3.15 -3.21 -2.83
C VAL A 403 -2.41 -4.44 -3.39
N LEU A 404 -1.12 -4.59 -3.09
CA LEU A 404 -0.36 -5.75 -3.57
C LEU A 404 -0.87 -7.05 -2.97
N LYS A 405 -1.23 -7.05 -1.68
CA LYS A 405 -1.86 -8.21 -1.02
C LYS A 405 -3.18 -8.56 -1.69
N ALA A 406 -4.05 -7.58 -1.93
CA ALA A 406 -5.36 -7.75 -2.56
C ALA A 406 -5.28 -8.44 -3.93
N ILE A 407 -4.30 -8.08 -4.76
CA ILE A 407 -4.19 -8.59 -6.14
C ILE A 407 -3.34 -9.86 -6.26
N THR A 408 -2.64 -10.28 -5.19
CA THR A 408 -1.75 -11.47 -5.23
C THR A 408 -2.20 -12.61 -4.30
N GLY A 409 -2.89 -12.32 -3.20
CA GLY A 409 -3.12 -13.33 -2.16
C GLY A 409 -1.81 -13.77 -1.47
N LYS A 410 -0.82 -12.87 -1.43
CA LYS A 410 0.41 -13.01 -0.65
C LYS A 410 0.40 -12.05 0.53
N PHE A 411 0.88 -12.53 1.67
CA PHE A 411 0.86 -11.91 3.00
C PHE A 411 -0.54 -11.75 3.60
N ALA A 412 -0.60 -11.83 4.93
CA ALA A 412 -1.82 -11.58 5.68
C ALA A 412 -2.28 -10.12 5.45
N PRO A 413 -3.52 -9.91 4.98
CA PRO A 413 -4.08 -8.58 4.79
C PRO A 413 -4.44 -7.93 6.12
N LEU A 414 -4.54 -6.60 6.11
CA LEU A 414 -5.19 -5.86 7.18
C LEU A 414 -6.66 -6.29 7.29
N GLN A 415 -7.07 -6.86 8.42
CA GLN A 415 -8.48 -7.14 8.73
C GLN A 415 -8.95 -6.24 9.88
N GLN A 416 -9.63 -5.11 9.67
CA GLN A 416 -10.15 -4.48 8.44
C GLN A 416 -9.90 -2.97 8.50
N TRP A 417 -9.78 -2.40 9.72
CA TRP A 417 -9.37 -1.02 9.97
C TRP A 417 -7.97 -0.91 10.59
N PHE A 418 -7.21 0.06 10.10
CA PHE A 418 -6.00 0.59 10.72
C PHE A 418 -6.21 2.07 11.01
N TYR A 419 -5.89 2.48 12.23
CA TYR A 419 -5.93 3.87 12.66
C TYR A 419 -4.60 4.23 13.32
N LEU A 420 -4.11 5.43 13.04
CA LEU A 420 -2.92 5.97 13.68
C LEU A 420 -3.11 7.47 13.91
N ASP A 421 -2.64 7.95 15.05
CA ASP A 421 -2.52 9.37 15.35
C ASP A 421 -1.05 9.75 15.61
N THR A 422 -0.75 11.03 15.44
CA THR A 422 0.53 11.62 15.88
C THR A 422 0.29 12.69 16.95
N LEU A 423 -0.52 12.39 17.97
CA LEU A 423 -0.89 13.36 19.01
C LEU A 423 0.34 13.92 19.75
N GLU A 424 1.39 13.11 19.92
CA GLU A 424 2.64 13.50 20.58
C GLU A 424 3.33 14.68 19.87
N LEU A 425 3.20 14.77 18.54
CA LEU A 425 3.77 15.87 17.75
C LEU A 425 3.10 17.19 18.09
N VAL A 426 1.78 17.18 18.27
CA VAL A 426 0.99 18.39 18.35
C VAL A 426 0.59 18.79 19.77
N ARG A 427 0.72 17.87 20.73
CA ARG A 427 0.45 18.13 22.14
C ARG A 427 1.29 19.29 22.71
N PRO A 428 2.61 19.38 22.47
CA PRO A 428 3.42 20.51 22.91
C PRO A 428 3.02 21.85 22.29
N LEU A 429 2.28 21.83 21.18
CA LEU A 429 1.88 23.00 20.40
C LEU A 429 0.50 23.52 20.77
N GLN A 430 -0.18 22.93 21.76
CA GLN A 430 -1.51 23.38 22.19
C GLN A 430 -1.50 24.71 22.94
N SER A 431 -0.38 25.10 23.54
CA SER A 431 -0.21 26.38 24.25
C SER A 431 0.02 27.58 23.33
N LEU A 432 0.29 27.32 22.05
CA LEU A 432 0.60 28.34 21.08
C LEU A 432 -0.65 29.11 20.61
N PRO A 433 -0.52 30.40 20.24
CA PRO A 433 -1.64 31.20 19.75
C PRO A 433 -2.20 30.66 18.43
N SER A 434 -3.50 30.83 18.18
CA SER A 434 -4.17 30.24 17.00
C SER A 434 -3.64 30.82 15.68
N GLU A 435 -3.16 32.06 15.69
CA GLU A 435 -2.57 32.75 14.55
C GLU A 435 -1.33 32.05 14.00
N GLU A 436 -0.66 31.23 14.81
CA GLU A 436 0.50 30.45 14.40
C GLU A 436 0.14 29.39 13.35
N PHE A 437 -1.11 28.93 13.34
CA PHE A 437 -1.58 27.84 12.47
C PHE A 437 -2.35 28.34 11.24
N PHE A 438 -2.60 29.65 11.13
CA PHE A 438 -3.39 30.20 10.03
C PHE A 438 -2.65 30.11 8.68
N PRO A 439 -3.39 29.80 7.59
CA PRO A 439 -2.80 29.74 6.26
C PRO A 439 -2.28 31.11 5.81
N ARG A 440 -1.21 31.08 5.01
CA ARG A 440 -0.50 32.23 4.45
C ARG A 440 -0.62 32.29 2.93
N GLY A 441 -1.27 31.31 2.31
CA GLY A 441 -1.40 31.21 0.85
C GLY A 441 -0.11 30.71 0.19
N ASP A 442 0.68 29.90 0.91
CA ASP A 442 1.92 29.31 0.43
C ASP A 442 1.86 27.77 0.47
N ARG A 443 2.91 27.14 -0.08
CA ARG A 443 2.96 25.67 -0.16
C ARG A 443 2.99 24.97 1.21
N TYR A 444 3.28 25.68 2.30
CA TYR A 444 3.41 25.10 3.62
C TYR A 444 2.12 25.20 4.45
N ASP A 445 1.02 25.71 3.88
CA ASP A 445 -0.26 25.86 4.58
C ASP A 445 -0.77 24.56 5.21
N GLY A 446 -0.66 23.45 4.48
CA GLY A 446 -1.03 22.12 4.99
C GLY A 446 -0.22 21.71 6.21
N LEU A 447 1.09 21.92 6.17
CA LEU A 447 2.01 21.60 7.27
C LEU A 447 1.79 22.54 8.46
N ARG A 448 1.70 23.84 8.19
CA ARG A 448 1.50 24.91 9.18
C ARG A 448 0.22 24.73 9.99
N ALA A 449 -0.86 24.29 9.36
CA ALA A 449 -2.10 23.97 10.07
C ALA A 449 -1.93 22.86 11.13
N CYS A 450 -0.89 22.02 11.00
CA CYS A 450 -0.56 20.97 11.96
C CYS A 450 0.48 21.40 13.00
N ILE A 451 1.59 22.02 12.56
CA ILE A 451 2.77 22.25 13.40
C ILE A 451 3.07 23.71 13.73
N GLY A 452 2.34 24.65 13.13
CA GLY A 452 2.53 26.08 13.35
C GLY A 452 3.69 26.69 12.57
N GLU A 453 3.65 28.01 12.40
CA GLU A 453 4.65 28.78 11.66
C GLU A 453 6.05 28.70 12.29
N SER A 454 6.17 28.75 13.62
CA SER A 454 7.50 28.76 14.25
C SER A 454 8.27 27.48 13.95
N MET A 455 7.58 26.33 14.02
CA MET A 455 8.20 25.05 13.70
C MET A 455 8.53 24.92 12.21
N CYS A 456 7.67 25.40 11.30
CA CYS A 456 8.00 25.47 9.88
C CYS A 456 9.29 26.27 9.64
N LEU A 457 9.43 27.44 10.27
CA LEU A 457 10.62 28.28 10.14
C LEU A 457 11.87 27.61 10.73
N ASP A 458 11.74 26.84 11.80
CA ASP A 458 12.85 26.08 12.37
C ASP A 458 13.30 24.96 11.43
N LEU A 459 12.37 24.23 10.80
CA LEU A 459 12.68 23.25 9.74
C LEU A 459 13.44 23.90 8.59
N HIS A 460 13.02 25.09 8.16
CA HIS A 460 13.67 25.83 7.08
C HIS A 460 15.13 26.19 7.36
N LYS A 461 15.48 26.43 8.64
CA LYS A 461 16.84 26.82 9.06
C LYS A 461 17.77 25.63 9.30
N LEU A 462 17.24 24.40 9.31
CA LEU A 462 18.05 23.21 9.61
C LEU A 462 19.22 23.07 8.64
N ARG A 463 20.35 22.62 9.17
CA ARG A 463 21.51 22.19 8.38
C ARG A 463 21.69 20.70 8.57
N VAL A 464 21.24 19.92 7.59
CA VAL A 464 21.15 18.47 7.65
C VAL A 464 22.27 17.85 6.82
N PHE A 465 22.95 16.85 7.37
CA PHE A 465 23.87 16.00 6.64
C PHE A 465 23.25 14.61 6.49
N MET A 466 22.87 14.24 5.28
CA MET A 466 22.26 12.96 4.95
C MET A 466 23.31 12.02 4.35
N VAL A 467 23.49 10.85 4.97
CA VAL A 467 24.42 9.81 4.51
C VAL A 467 23.61 8.70 3.84
N GLY A 468 23.79 8.56 2.52
CA GLY A 468 23.07 7.62 1.66
C GLY A 468 21.86 8.25 0.98
N CYS A 469 21.81 8.14 -0.35
CA CYS A 469 20.69 8.54 -1.21
C CYS A 469 20.03 7.35 -1.93
N GLY A 470 20.15 6.14 -1.37
CA GLY A 470 19.41 4.95 -1.82
C GLY A 470 17.90 5.01 -1.54
N ALA A 471 17.25 3.87 -1.30
CA ALA A 471 15.77 3.80 -1.19
C ALA A 471 15.21 4.71 -0.09
N ILE A 472 15.77 4.60 1.13
CA ILE A 472 15.39 5.44 2.27
C ILE A 472 15.77 6.91 2.00
N GLY A 473 16.94 7.15 1.41
CA GLY A 473 17.42 8.49 1.12
C GLY A 473 16.53 9.25 0.13
N CYS A 474 16.04 8.58 -0.92
CA CYS A 474 15.07 9.15 -1.86
C CYS A 474 13.76 9.57 -1.17
N GLU A 475 13.19 8.70 -0.35
CA GLU A 475 11.97 8.99 0.43
C GLU A 475 12.20 10.13 1.45
N MET A 476 13.37 10.14 2.10
CA MET A 476 13.74 11.18 3.05
C MET A 476 13.90 12.54 2.35
N LEU A 477 14.55 12.60 1.18
CA LEU A 477 14.70 13.83 0.40
C LEU A 477 13.36 14.38 -0.09
N LYS A 478 12.47 13.51 -0.55
CA LYS A 478 11.09 13.90 -0.87
C LYS A 478 10.41 14.53 0.34
N ASN A 479 10.51 13.89 1.51
CA ASN A 479 9.93 14.43 2.75
C ASN A 479 10.59 15.75 3.15
N PHE A 480 11.91 15.89 3.08
CA PHE A 480 12.61 17.15 3.33
C PHE A 480 12.14 18.26 2.38
N ALA A 481 11.97 17.97 1.09
CA ALA A 481 11.48 18.93 0.13
C ALA A 481 10.04 19.41 0.43
N LEU A 482 9.15 18.49 0.83
CA LEU A 482 7.76 18.82 1.19
C LEU A 482 7.67 19.56 2.54
N LEU A 483 8.53 19.21 3.49
CA LEU A 483 8.63 19.88 4.81
C LEU A 483 9.37 21.22 4.76
N GLY A 484 10.05 21.53 3.64
CA GLY A 484 10.89 22.73 3.53
C GLY A 484 12.17 22.64 4.37
N VAL A 485 12.73 21.46 4.60
CA VAL A 485 13.94 21.32 5.41
C VAL A 485 15.14 21.97 4.71
N GLY A 486 15.86 22.83 5.44
CA GLY A 486 17.15 23.38 5.01
C GLY A 486 17.08 24.28 3.77
N LEU A 487 16.15 25.24 3.75
CA LEU A 487 16.04 26.22 2.67
C LEU A 487 17.19 27.23 2.73
N ALA A 488 17.90 27.39 1.62
CA ALA A 488 18.96 28.38 1.48
C ALA A 488 18.48 29.82 1.75
N SER A 489 17.23 30.15 1.40
CA SER A 489 16.60 31.45 1.70
C SER A 489 16.49 31.74 3.20
N SER A 490 16.57 30.70 4.03
CA SER A 490 16.51 30.77 5.49
C SER A 490 17.86 30.43 6.14
N SER A 491 18.96 30.47 5.37
CA SER A 491 20.30 30.03 5.80
C SER A 491 20.39 28.56 6.23
N GLY A 492 19.41 27.72 5.83
CA GLY A 492 19.45 26.28 5.99
C GLY A 492 20.21 25.59 4.85
N GLU A 493 20.49 24.29 5.03
CA GLU A 493 21.27 23.50 4.07
C GLU A 493 20.93 22.01 4.20
N VAL A 494 20.89 21.29 3.08
CA VAL A 494 20.86 19.82 3.06
C VAL A 494 22.07 19.34 2.27
N CYS A 495 23.06 18.79 2.95
CA CYS A 495 24.24 18.18 2.36
C CYS A 495 24.06 16.66 2.29
N ILE A 496 24.33 16.06 1.13
CA ILE A 496 24.06 14.65 0.85
C ILE A 496 25.36 14.01 0.37
N THR A 497 25.67 12.82 0.88
CA THR A 497 26.77 12.01 0.37
C THR A 497 26.29 10.59 0.09
N ASP A 498 26.66 10.07 -1.07
CA ASP A 498 26.54 8.65 -1.41
C ASP A 498 27.62 8.32 -2.44
N PRO A 499 28.55 7.39 -2.15
CA PRO A 499 29.60 7.02 -3.09
C PRO A 499 29.11 6.06 -4.19
N ASP A 500 27.88 5.54 -4.09
CA ASP A 500 27.35 4.53 -5.01
C ASP A 500 26.86 5.13 -6.34
N LEU A 501 26.76 4.27 -7.37
CA LEU A 501 26.21 4.63 -8.67
C LEU A 501 24.80 4.06 -8.85
N ILE A 502 23.99 4.73 -9.66
CA ILE A 502 22.62 4.26 -9.95
C ILE A 502 22.69 3.02 -10.86
N GLU A 503 22.13 1.91 -10.39
CA GLU A 503 21.91 0.69 -11.17
C GLU A 503 20.43 0.51 -11.55
N LYS A 504 20.16 -0.31 -12.56
CA LYS A 504 18.79 -0.58 -13.01
C LYS A 504 17.90 -1.16 -11.91
N SER A 505 18.45 -2.01 -11.04
CA SER A 505 17.70 -2.62 -9.93
C SER A 505 17.30 -1.60 -8.85
N ASN A 506 17.90 -0.41 -8.84
CA ASN A 506 17.57 0.66 -7.91
C ASN A 506 16.25 1.34 -8.26
N LEU A 507 15.95 1.47 -9.55
CA LEU A 507 14.82 2.25 -10.08
C LEU A 507 13.45 1.75 -9.55
N ASN A 508 13.34 0.47 -9.19
CA ASN A 508 12.13 -0.09 -8.58
C ASN A 508 11.79 0.50 -7.19
N ARG A 509 12.73 1.14 -6.48
CA ARG A 509 12.49 1.69 -5.12
C ARG A 509 13.16 3.03 -4.84
N GLN A 510 13.95 3.55 -5.77
CA GLN A 510 14.68 4.82 -5.65
C GLN A 510 14.10 5.82 -6.65
N PHE A 511 12.84 6.19 -6.43
CA PHE A 511 11.98 6.84 -7.43
C PHE A 511 12.41 8.25 -7.88
N LEU A 512 13.44 8.82 -7.26
CA LEU A 512 14.00 10.11 -7.68
C LEU A 512 14.97 9.97 -8.88
N PHE A 513 15.37 8.74 -9.21
CA PHE A 513 16.18 8.39 -10.37
C PHE A 513 15.29 7.90 -11.51
#